data_AF-A0A3A8RGM8-F1
#
_entry.id   AF-A0A3A8RGM8-F1
#
_cell.length_a   1.000
_cell.length_b   1.000
_cell.length_c   1.000
_cell.angle_alpha   90.00
_cell.angle_beta   90.00
_cell.angle_gamma   90.00
#
_symmetry.space_group_name_H-M   'P 1'
#
loop_
_entity.id
_entity.type
_entity.pdbx_description
1 polymer ?
#
loop_
_entity_poly.entity_id
_entity_poly.type
_entity_poly.pdbx_seq_one_letter_code
_entity_poly.pdbx_strand_id
1 'polypeptide(L)'
;MEGPAIQAAHAALEEALKQFPKESKGQCAFSAQALEVAIGQEAGWYFARVNRRVDRCPGFGPGVTGLETDWFELYAISPDGDITRYPHQP
;
A
#
# COMPACT_ATOMS: atom_id res chain seq x y z
N MET A 1 19.49 11.52 -1.70
CA MET A 1 19.19 10.47 -0.69
C MET A 1 17.78 9.90 -0.83
N GLU A 2 17.05 10.13 -1.92
CA GLU A 2 15.66 9.68 -2.07
C GLU A 2 15.49 8.31 -2.75
N GLY A 3 16.55 7.76 -3.36
CA GLY A 3 16.47 6.55 -4.18
C GLY A 3 15.92 5.32 -3.45
N PRO A 4 16.52 4.88 -2.33
CA PRO A 4 16.09 3.65 -1.66
C PRO A 4 14.71 3.74 -1.01
N ALA A 5 14.35 4.88 -0.42
CA ALA A 5 13.04 5.08 0.20
C ALA A 5 11.91 5.10 -0.85
N ILE A 6 12.14 5.71 -2.01
CA ILE A 6 11.19 5.69 -3.14
C ILE A 6 11.03 4.25 -3.67
N GLN A 7 12.11 3.49 -3.78
CA GLN A 7 12.07 2.09 -4.20
C GLN A 7 11.26 1.23 -3.21
N ALA A 8 11.49 1.40 -1.90
CA ALA A 8 10.71 0.72 -0.87
C ALA A 8 9.22 1.07 -0.93
N ALA A 9 8.89 2.35 -1.14
CA ALA A 9 7.50 2.79 -1.31
C ALA A 9 6.85 2.19 -2.56
N HIS A 10 7.60 2.14 -3.67
CA HIS A 10 7.12 1.56 -4.92
C HIS A 10 6.84 0.06 -4.77
N ALA A 11 7.77 -0.70 -4.17
CA ALA A 11 7.60 -2.13 -3.92
C ALA A 11 6.38 -2.41 -3.03
N ALA A 12 6.18 -1.62 -1.97
CA ALA A 12 5.01 -1.76 -1.10
C ALA A 12 3.67 -1.47 -1.84
N LEU A 13 3.65 -0.49 -2.75
CA LEU A 13 2.47 -0.24 -3.59
C LEU A 13 2.19 -1.40 -4.54
N GLU A 14 3.21 -1.97 -5.17
CA GLU A 14 3.06 -3.12 -6.06
C GLU A 14 2.48 -4.34 -5.30
N GLU A 15 2.95 -4.61 -4.09
CA GLU A 15 2.39 -5.68 -3.25
C GLU A 15 0.95 -5.41 -2.84
N ALA A 16 0.64 -4.18 -2.38
CA ALA A 16 -0.72 -3.83 -1.98
C ALA A 16 -1.72 -3.96 -3.14
N LEU A 17 -1.33 -3.57 -4.36
CA LEU A 17 -2.17 -3.67 -5.55
C LEU A 17 -2.48 -5.12 -5.97
N LYS A 18 -1.63 -6.09 -5.60
CA LYS A 18 -1.89 -7.51 -5.87
C LYS A 18 -3.07 -8.06 -5.06
N GLN A 19 -3.40 -7.45 -3.93
CA GLN A 19 -4.50 -7.86 -3.06
C GLN A 19 -5.87 -7.47 -3.63
N PHE A 20 -5.92 -6.53 -4.58
CA PHE A 20 -7.18 -6.05 -5.11
C PHE A 20 -7.83 -7.04 -6.10
N PRO A 21 -9.17 -7.23 -6.04
CA PRO A 21 -9.88 -8.10 -6.96
C PRO A 21 -9.63 -7.71 -8.42
N LYS A 22 -9.38 -8.71 -9.27
CA LYS A 22 -9.08 -8.47 -10.70
C LYS A 22 -10.25 -7.81 -11.41
N GLU A 23 -11.48 -8.09 -10.96
CA GLU A 23 -12.74 -7.57 -11.49
C GLU A 23 -12.90 -6.07 -11.22
N SER A 24 -12.19 -5.53 -10.22
CA SER A 24 -12.24 -4.12 -9.84
C SER A 24 -11.08 -3.31 -10.42
N LYS A 25 -10.19 -3.95 -11.19
CA LYS A 25 -9.06 -3.26 -11.86
C LYS A 25 -9.59 -2.17 -12.79
N GLY A 26 -9.05 -0.96 -12.64
CA GLY A 26 -9.44 0.22 -13.41
C GLY A 26 -10.40 1.17 -12.69
N GLN A 27 -11.00 0.73 -11.58
CA GLN A 27 -11.73 1.65 -10.70
C GLN A 27 -10.75 2.43 -9.82
N CYS A 28 -11.01 3.74 -9.61
CA CYS A 28 -10.13 4.59 -8.82
C CYS A 28 -9.83 4.01 -7.43
N ALA A 29 -10.86 3.52 -6.73
CA ALA A 29 -10.76 2.96 -5.39
C ALA A 29 -9.82 1.74 -5.28
N PHE A 30 -9.56 1.05 -6.39
CA PHE A 30 -8.72 -0.16 -6.49
C PHE A 30 -7.47 0.10 -7.33
N SER A 31 -6.96 1.33 -7.27
CA SER A 31 -5.77 1.76 -7.98
C SER A 31 -4.81 2.50 -7.03
N ALA A 32 -3.59 2.75 -7.48
CA ALA A 32 -2.61 3.53 -6.73
C ALA A 32 -3.11 4.94 -6.34
N GLN A 33 -4.09 5.49 -7.07
CA GLN A 33 -4.66 6.81 -6.76
C GLN A 33 -5.40 6.82 -5.41
N ALA A 34 -5.95 5.67 -5.01
CA ALA A 34 -6.63 5.49 -3.74
C ALA A 34 -5.70 5.01 -2.63
N LEU A 35 -4.38 5.12 -2.80
CA LEU A 35 -3.39 4.69 -1.82
C LEU A 35 -2.48 5.84 -1.40
N GLU A 36 -1.94 5.74 -0.20
CA GLU A 36 -0.90 6.61 0.33
C GLU A 36 0.13 5.77 1.06
N VAL A 37 1.41 6.05 0.82
CA VAL A 37 2.51 5.37 1.51
C VAL A 37 3.19 6.33 2.46
N ALA A 38 3.28 5.93 3.72
CA ALA A 38 4.19 6.54 4.69
C ALA A 38 5.39 5.61 4.88
N ILE A 39 6.60 6.16 4.76
CA ILE A 39 7.85 5.42 4.94
C ILE A 39 8.51 5.81 6.26
N GLY A 40 8.73 4.82 7.11
CA GLY A 40 9.66 4.89 8.23
C GLY A 40 10.96 4.17 7.88
N GLN A 41 12.06 4.56 8.52
CA GLN A 41 13.33 3.86 8.41
C GLN A 41 13.89 3.61 9.82
N GLU A 42 14.27 2.37 10.10
CA GLU A 42 14.86 1.99 11.38
C GLU A 42 15.86 0.85 11.18
N ALA A 43 17.04 0.97 11.78
CA ALA A 43 18.11 -0.05 11.72
C ALA A 43 18.45 -0.55 10.30
N GLY A 44 18.35 0.31 9.28
CA GLY A 44 18.60 -0.03 7.87
C GLY A 44 17.41 -0.63 7.13
N TRP A 45 16.32 -0.96 7.83
CA TRP A 45 15.07 -1.43 7.25
C TRP A 45 14.17 -0.26 6.88
N TYR A 46 13.34 -0.47 5.85
CA TYR A 46 12.24 0.44 5.54
C TYR A 46 10.92 -0.19 5.96
N PHE A 47 10.06 0.61 6.59
CA PHE A 47 8.71 0.22 6.97
C PHE A 47 7.73 1.07 6.18
N ALA A 48 7.02 0.43 5.26
CA ALA A 48 6.05 1.09 4.39
C ALA A 48 4.63 0.80 4.89
N ARG A 49 3.97 1.83 5.40
CA ARG A 49 2.55 1.76 5.73
C ARG A 49 1.74 2.27 4.55
N VAL A 50 0.98 1.38 3.93
CA VAL A 50 0.07 1.67 2.82
C VAL A 50 -1.32 1.91 3.39
N ASN A 51 -1.78 3.16 3.38
CA ASN A 51 -3.11 3.54 3.83
C ASN A 51 -4.06 3.62 2.65
N ARG A 52 -5.33 3.27 2.88
CA ARG A 52 -6.38 3.52 1.89
C ARG A 52 -6.90 4.94 1.96
N ARG A 53 -6.94 5.58 0.80
CA ARG A 53 -7.36 6.97 0.56
C ARG A 53 -8.46 7.02 -0.49
N VAL A 54 -9.52 6.24 -0.26
CA VAL A 54 -10.71 6.21 -1.13
C VAL A 54 -11.42 7.57 -1.19
N ASP A 55 -11.14 8.47 -0.23
CA ASP A 55 -11.53 9.87 -0.23
C ASP A 55 -10.97 10.67 -1.42
N ARG A 56 -9.87 10.19 -2.05
CA ARG A 56 -9.29 10.79 -3.26
C ARG A 56 -10.04 10.44 -4.54
N CYS A 57 -11.01 9.53 -4.47
CA CYS A 57 -11.75 9.05 -5.63
C CYS A 57 -13.13 9.71 -5.76
N PRO A 58 -13.60 9.98 -7.00
CA PRO A 58 -14.94 10.48 -7.23
C PRO A 58 -15.98 9.38 -6.93
N GLY A 59 -16.55 9.43 -5.73
CA GLY A 59 -17.56 8.48 -5.26
C GLY A 59 -16.95 7.16 -4.76
N PHE A 60 -17.59 6.59 -3.74
CA PHE A 60 -17.31 5.22 -3.29
C PHE A 60 -17.91 4.28 -4.34
N GLY A 61 -17.07 3.77 -5.26
CA GLY A 61 -17.50 2.82 -6.27
C GLY A 61 -18.09 1.54 -5.66
N PRO A 62 -18.79 0.71 -6.46
CA PRO A 62 -19.29 -0.58 -5.99
C PRO A 62 -18.15 -1.44 -5.43
N GLY A 63 -18.29 -1.92 -4.20
CA GLY A 63 -17.29 -2.74 -3.50
C GLY A 63 -16.45 -2.00 -2.45
N VAL A 64 -16.64 -0.69 -2.26
CA VAL A 64 -15.98 0.07 -1.19
C VAL A 64 -16.88 0.08 0.05
N THR A 65 -16.40 -0.48 1.16
CA THR A 65 -17.13 -0.47 2.44
C THR A 65 -16.82 0.81 3.24
N GLY A 66 -17.71 1.23 4.14
CA GLY A 66 -17.53 2.48 4.91
C GLY A 66 -16.34 2.51 5.87
N LEU A 67 -15.59 1.41 6.02
CA LEU A 67 -14.44 1.27 6.92
C LEU A 67 -13.08 1.29 6.20
N GLU A 68 -13.07 1.54 4.89
CA GLU A 68 -11.86 1.47 4.06
C GLU A 68 -10.84 2.58 4.39
N THR A 69 -11.22 3.66 5.05
CA THR A 69 -10.29 4.72 5.49
C THR A 69 -9.43 4.33 6.69
N ASP A 70 -9.89 3.36 7.50
CA ASP A 70 -9.13 2.85 8.65
C ASP A 70 -8.25 1.64 8.29
N TRP A 71 -8.40 1.13 7.06
CA TRP A 71 -7.61 0.03 6.55
C TRP A 71 -6.20 0.48 6.18
N PHE A 72 -5.22 -0.32 6.57
CA PHE A 72 -3.84 -0.17 6.15
C PHE A 72 -3.15 -1.53 6.04
N GLU A 73 -2.12 -1.57 5.21
CA GLU A 73 -1.14 -2.66 5.20
C GLU A 73 0.21 -2.13 5.63
N LEU A 74 0.98 -2.97 6.32
CA LEU A 74 2.33 -2.65 6.73
C LEU A 74 3.30 -3.61 6.04
N TYR A 75 4.34 -3.07 5.44
CA TYR A 75 5.40 -3.83 4.80
C TYR A 75 6.73 -3.51 5.46
N ALA A 76 7.53 -4.54 5.75
CA ALA A 76 8.95 -4.37 6.06
C ALA A 76 9.77 -4.73 4.83
N ILE A 77 10.74 -3.88 4.50
CA ILE A 77 11.65 -4.05 3.37
C ILE A 77 13.08 -4.10 3.92
N SER A 78 13.77 -5.21 3.66
CA SER A 78 15.15 -5.42 4.09
C SER A 78 16.12 -4.55 3.27
N PRO A 79 17.35 -4.32 3.77
CA PRO A 79 18.40 -3.67 2.99
C PRO A 79 18.71 -4.38 1.67
N ASP A 80 18.49 -5.70 1.63
CA ASP A 80 18.71 -6.55 0.46
C ASP A 80 17.52 -6.56 -0.52
N GLY A 81 16.41 -5.91 -0.14
CA GLY A 81 15.22 -5.73 -0.98
C GLY A 81 14.09 -6.73 -0.73
N ASP A 82 14.21 -7.61 0.26
CA ASP A 82 13.16 -8.56 0.62
C ASP A 82 11.97 -7.82 1.25
N ILE A 83 10.75 -8.11 0.78
CA ILE A 83 9.52 -7.49 1.26
C ILE A 83 8.65 -8.49 2.02
N THR A 84 8.17 -8.10 3.19
CA THR A 84 7.27 -8.92 4.03
C THR A 84 6.10 -8.10 4.53
N ARG A 85 4.86 -8.63 4.38
CA ARG A 85 3.61 -8.01 4.86
C ARG A 85 3.36 -8.32 6.34
N TYR A 86 2.90 -7.33 7.09
CA TYR A 86 2.59 -7.37 8.52
C TYR A 86 1.12 -6.99 8.81
N PRO A 87 0.48 -7.62 9.82
CA PRO A 87 0.93 -8.85 10.46
C PRO A 87 1.02 -9.96 9.40
N HIS A 88 1.99 -10.87 9.56
CA HIS A 88 2.14 -11.98 8.63
C HIS A 88 0.84 -12.79 8.63
N GLN A 89 0.05 -12.65 7.55
CA GLN A 89 -1.12 -13.47 7.29
C GLN A 89 -0.61 -14.68 6.48
N PRO A 90 -0.56 -15.89 7.06
CA PRO A 90 -0.09 -17.09 6.38
C PRO A 90 -1.01 -17.53 5.24
#